data_AF-A0A7Y9ZJA2-F1
#
_entry.id   AF-A0A7Y9ZJA2-F1
#
_cell.length_a   1.000
_cell.length_b   1.000
_cell.length_c   1.000
_cell.angle_alpha   90.00
_cell.angle_beta   90.00
_cell.angle_gamma   90.00
#
_symmetry.space_group_name_H-M   'P 1'
#
loop_
_entity.id
_entity.type
_entity.pdbx_description
1 polymer ?
#
loop_
_entity_poly.entity_id
_entity_poly.type
_entity_poly.pdbx_seq_one_letter_code
_entity_poly.pdbx_strand_id
1 'polypeptide(L)'
;MQSSKLRILVLWLKHLIRRAMWAIEGENHARLRAGEKQGRVTMGPHSRLNGIPMIRLLPHDDTRLTIGDYSSIAEDAYVIVGGGHPITTVTTYPHRILFGMEGAGQDGFPRKTADSFIGSDVYLNHGVIVHGGVRIGHGACIGSGAVITKDVPDYAVVGGVPAKVIRYRFSPEQIEALLEIAWWDWPEDEVRAAVPLLASEDIDGFIAYARERQAAGAVPAPKVGDAVYS
;
A
#
# COMPACT_ATOMS: atom_id res chain seq x y z
N MET A 1 -0.93 17.25 45.48
CA MET A 1 0.43 17.09 44.87
C MET A 1 0.80 15.65 44.50
N GLN A 2 0.22 14.61 45.11
CA GLN A 2 0.50 13.20 44.76
C GLN A 2 -0.16 12.69 43.46
N SER A 3 -1.31 13.24 43.05
CA SER A 3 -2.07 12.71 41.90
C SER A 3 -1.43 13.01 40.54
N SER A 4 -0.63 14.08 40.43
CA SER A 4 0.09 14.42 39.19
C SER A 4 1.29 13.49 38.95
N LYS A 5 2.03 13.13 40.00
CA LYS A 5 3.15 12.18 39.93
C LYS A 5 2.67 10.78 39.55
N LEU A 6 1.53 10.34 40.10
CA LEU A 6 0.91 9.06 39.75
C LEU A 6 0.43 9.04 38.29
N ARG A 7 -0.17 10.12 37.79
CA ARG A 7 -0.54 10.25 36.36
C ARG A 7 0.68 10.20 35.44
N ILE A 8 1.75 10.92 35.78
CA ILE A 8 3.00 10.90 35.00
C ILE A 8 3.62 9.50 34.99
N LEU A 9 3.64 8.81 36.14
CA LEU A 9 4.12 7.43 36.25
C LEU A 9 3.29 6.47 35.40
N VAL A 10 1.96 6.59 35.40
CA VAL A 10 1.07 5.78 34.56
C VAL A 10 1.29 6.06 33.07
N LEU A 11 1.50 7.32 32.67
CA LEU A 11 1.84 7.67 31.29
C LEU A 11 3.19 7.11 30.87
N TRP A 12 4.20 7.17 31.75
CA TRP A 12 5.51 6.57 31.55
C TRP A 12 5.44 5.04 31.42
N LEU A 13 4.66 4.39 32.28
CA LEU A 13 4.47 2.95 32.25
C LEU A 13 3.75 2.51 30.96
N LYS A 14 2.69 3.25 30.56
CA LYS A 14 2.02 3.04 29.27
C LYS A 14 2.98 3.24 28.10
N HIS A 15 3.84 4.24 28.15
CA HIS A 15 4.86 4.51 27.13
C HIS A 15 5.89 3.38 27.05
N LEU A 16 6.41 2.91 28.18
CA LEU A 16 7.35 1.78 28.27
C LEU A 16 6.74 0.48 27.75
N ILE A 17 5.51 0.15 28.15
CA ILE A 17 4.77 -1.02 27.65
C ILE A 17 4.59 -0.90 26.14
N ARG A 18 4.24 0.28 25.63
CA ARG A 18 4.14 0.52 24.19
C ARG A 18 5.47 0.29 23.48
N ARG A 19 6.58 0.81 24.00
CA ARG A 19 7.92 0.61 23.43
C ARG A 19 8.37 -0.84 23.48
N ALA A 20 8.06 -1.57 24.54
CA ALA A 20 8.33 -3.00 24.64
C ALA A 20 7.49 -3.79 23.63
N MET A 21 6.20 -3.49 23.50
CA MET A 21 5.36 -4.09 22.45
C MET A 21 5.84 -3.70 21.05
N TRP A 22 6.29 -2.47 20.81
CA TRP A 22 6.90 -2.05 19.54
C TRP A 22 8.22 -2.78 19.26
N ALA A 23 8.99 -3.13 20.28
CA ALA A 23 10.21 -3.91 20.13
C ALA A 23 9.91 -5.40 19.86
N ILE A 24 8.81 -5.93 20.40
CA ILE A 24 8.38 -7.34 20.23
C ILE A 24 7.61 -7.54 18.92
N GLU A 25 6.75 -6.60 18.56
CA GLU A 25 5.93 -6.63 17.34
C GLU A 25 6.64 -5.97 16.15
N GLY A 26 7.72 -5.23 16.36
CA GLY A 26 8.31 -4.35 15.34
C GLY A 26 7.53 -3.02 15.22
N GLU A 27 8.25 -1.89 15.24
CA GLU A 27 7.67 -0.54 15.24
C GLU A 27 6.70 -0.31 14.07
N ASN A 28 6.97 -0.94 12.92
CA ASN A 28 6.14 -0.85 11.72
C ASN A 28 4.76 -1.51 11.90
N HIS A 29 4.67 -2.65 12.60
CA HIS A 29 3.39 -3.33 12.85
C HIS A 29 2.48 -2.49 13.73
N ALA A 30 3.06 -1.86 14.75
CA ALA A 30 2.28 -1.02 15.65
C ALA A 30 1.81 0.28 14.98
N ARG A 31 2.59 0.84 14.05
CA ARG A 31 2.19 1.99 13.22
C ARG A 31 1.07 1.63 12.25
N LEU A 32 1.19 0.49 11.55
CA LEU A 32 0.14 -0.03 10.68
C LEU A 32 -1.17 -0.22 11.44
N ARG A 33 -1.16 -0.99 12.55
CA ARG A 33 -2.35 -1.21 13.40
C ARG A 33 -2.94 0.08 13.94
N ALA A 34 -2.09 1.04 14.32
CA ALA A 34 -2.56 2.35 14.78
C ALA A 34 -3.25 3.12 13.64
N GLY A 35 -2.71 3.06 12.42
CA GLY A 35 -3.31 3.63 11.21
C GLY A 35 -4.66 3.01 10.88
N GLU A 36 -4.76 1.69 10.92
CA GLU A 36 -6.01 0.94 10.71
C GLU A 36 -7.07 1.34 11.75
N LYS A 37 -6.70 1.35 13.04
CA LYS A 37 -7.61 1.77 14.11
C LYS A 37 -8.09 3.22 13.97
N GLN A 38 -7.28 4.08 13.35
CA GLN A 38 -7.63 5.48 13.08
C GLN A 38 -8.43 5.64 11.76
N GLY A 39 -8.62 4.58 10.98
CA GLY A 39 -9.21 4.65 9.63
C GLY A 39 -8.35 5.40 8.62
N ARG A 40 -7.04 5.53 8.90
CA ARG A 40 -6.06 6.18 8.02
C ARG A 40 -5.34 5.21 7.09
N VAL A 41 -5.37 3.91 7.42
CA VAL A 41 -4.82 2.85 6.58
C VAL A 41 -5.88 1.77 6.42
N THR A 42 -6.14 1.38 5.18
CA THR A 42 -7.00 0.25 4.84
C THR A 42 -6.19 -0.73 4.00
N MET A 43 -6.22 -2.01 4.33
CA MET A 43 -5.52 -3.06 3.59
C MET A 43 -6.48 -4.17 3.22
N GLY A 44 -6.43 -4.55 1.95
CA GLY A 44 -7.18 -5.65 1.37
C GLY A 44 -6.77 -7.03 1.91
N PRO A 45 -7.68 -8.01 1.93
CA PRO A 45 -7.34 -9.39 2.28
C PRO A 45 -6.26 -9.97 1.35
N HIS A 46 -5.59 -11.02 1.84
CA HIS A 46 -4.54 -11.77 1.14
C HIS A 46 -3.28 -11.00 0.72
N SER A 47 -3.23 -9.67 0.91
CA SER A 47 -2.02 -8.88 0.73
C SER A 47 -0.95 -9.29 1.75
N ARG A 48 0.18 -9.79 1.23
CA ARG A 48 1.27 -10.33 2.03
C ARG A 48 2.36 -9.29 2.20
N LEU A 49 2.69 -9.04 3.45
CA LEU A 49 3.79 -8.19 3.88
C LEU A 49 4.96 -9.14 4.19
N ASN A 50 5.84 -9.37 3.21
CA ASN A 50 7.08 -10.14 3.42
C ASN A 50 8.09 -9.23 4.13
N GLY A 51 7.80 -8.92 5.39
CA GLY A 51 8.28 -7.74 6.09
C GLY A 51 7.20 -6.65 6.09
N ILE A 52 7.08 -5.89 7.19
CA ILE A 52 6.02 -4.89 7.34
C ILE A 52 6.54 -3.60 6.70
N PRO A 53 5.87 -3.04 5.67
CA PRO A 53 6.25 -1.75 5.14
C PRO A 53 6.25 -0.72 6.27
N MET A 54 7.23 0.15 6.25
CA MET A 54 7.26 1.27 7.17
C MET A 54 6.24 2.30 6.66
N ILE A 55 5.04 2.29 7.26
CA ILE A 55 4.00 3.28 6.96
C ILE A 55 4.21 4.47 7.89
N ARG A 56 4.51 5.64 7.32
CA ARG A 56 4.68 6.87 8.08
C ARG A 56 3.43 7.73 8.02
N LEU A 57 2.73 7.76 9.15
CA LEU A 57 1.62 8.67 9.42
C LEU A 57 2.15 9.88 10.21
N LEU A 58 1.83 11.10 9.80
CA LEU A 58 2.20 12.30 10.55
C LEU A 58 1.07 12.78 11.48
N PRO A 59 1.41 13.33 12.66
CA PRO A 59 0.46 14.07 13.49
C PRO A 59 -0.10 15.29 12.76
N HIS A 60 -1.30 15.72 13.13
CA HIS A 60 -2.01 16.85 12.51
C HIS A 60 -2.29 16.66 11.01
N ASP A 61 -2.30 15.42 10.54
CA ASP A 61 -2.63 15.03 9.18
C ASP A 61 -3.73 13.95 9.21
N ASP A 62 -4.65 14.02 8.26
CA ASP A 62 -5.78 13.13 8.06
C ASP A 62 -5.74 12.36 6.73
N THR A 63 -4.68 12.55 5.93
CA THR A 63 -4.45 11.79 4.68
C THR A 63 -4.45 10.29 4.96
N ARG A 64 -5.03 9.54 4.00
CA ARG A 64 -5.25 8.10 4.06
C ARG A 64 -4.40 7.34 3.06
N LEU A 65 -4.21 6.06 3.34
CA LEU A 65 -3.60 5.06 2.48
C LEU A 65 -4.55 3.87 2.32
N THR A 66 -4.84 3.50 1.08
CA THR A 66 -5.54 2.25 0.76
C THR A 66 -4.60 1.34 0.01
N ILE A 67 -4.52 0.07 0.42
CA ILE A 67 -3.80 -1.00 -0.26
C ILE A 67 -4.82 -2.05 -0.67
N GLY A 68 -4.87 -2.39 -1.95
CA GLY A 68 -5.74 -3.42 -2.49
C GLY A 68 -5.34 -4.83 -2.08
N ASP A 69 -6.03 -5.81 -2.67
CA ASP A 69 -5.95 -7.22 -2.31
C ASP A 69 -4.80 -7.90 -3.07
N TYR A 70 -4.32 -9.03 -2.54
CA TYR A 70 -3.29 -9.87 -3.19
C TYR A 70 -1.98 -9.17 -3.53
N SER A 71 -1.70 -8.01 -2.92
CA SER A 71 -0.46 -7.27 -3.14
C SER A 71 0.69 -7.89 -2.34
N SER A 72 1.87 -7.92 -2.97
CA SER A 72 3.11 -8.41 -2.37
C SER A 72 4.02 -7.22 -2.06
N ILE A 73 4.27 -6.99 -0.78
CA ILE A 73 5.12 -5.88 -0.33
C ILE A 73 6.35 -6.48 0.36
N ALA A 74 7.51 -6.26 -0.24
CA ALA A 74 8.79 -6.71 0.29
C ALA A 74 9.25 -5.82 1.47
N GLU A 75 10.23 -6.35 2.21
CA GLU A 75 10.88 -5.66 3.32
C GLU A 75 11.47 -4.29 2.94
N ASP A 76 11.57 -3.41 3.92
CA ASP A 76 12.06 -2.03 3.78
C ASP A 76 11.31 -1.13 2.78
N ALA A 77 10.19 -1.57 2.22
CA ALA A 77 9.28 -0.68 1.51
C ALA A 77 8.77 0.42 2.47
N TYR A 78 8.89 1.67 2.04
CA TYR A 78 8.56 2.84 2.84
C TYR A 78 7.46 3.66 2.17
N VAL A 79 6.29 3.74 2.82
CA VAL A 79 5.13 4.46 2.30
C VAL A 79 4.87 5.68 3.20
N ILE A 80 5.02 6.86 2.60
CA ILE A 80 4.78 8.14 3.29
C ILE A 80 3.32 8.53 3.07
N VAL A 81 2.58 8.77 4.15
CA VAL A 81 1.16 9.14 4.08
C VAL A 81 1.00 10.58 4.62
N GLY A 82 0.80 11.52 3.70
CA GLY A 82 0.75 12.95 4.02
C GLY A 82 2.11 13.54 4.41
N GLY A 83 2.08 14.61 5.20
CA GLY A 83 3.26 15.03 5.96
C GLY A 83 4.30 15.88 5.25
N GLY A 84 3.91 16.65 4.23
CA GLY A 84 4.83 17.57 3.57
C GLY A 84 5.21 18.75 4.45
N HIS A 85 6.26 19.47 4.05
CA HIS A 85 6.59 20.78 4.60
C HIS A 85 6.31 21.84 3.52
N PRO A 86 5.60 22.94 3.82
CA PRO A 86 5.53 24.08 2.92
C PRO A 86 6.94 24.57 2.56
N ILE A 87 7.24 24.64 1.27
CA ILE A 87 8.51 25.16 0.72
C ILE A 87 8.36 26.56 0.10
N THR A 88 7.16 27.13 0.20
CA THR A 88 6.81 28.46 -0.30
C THR A 88 6.76 29.52 0.80
N THR A 89 7.03 29.13 2.05
CA THR A 89 7.10 30.00 3.23
C THR A 89 8.56 30.34 3.55
N VAL A 90 8.77 31.36 4.39
CA VAL A 90 10.12 31.81 4.80
C VAL A 90 10.95 30.68 5.45
N THR A 91 10.28 29.71 6.08
CA THR A 91 10.91 28.56 6.72
C THR A 91 10.13 27.29 6.42
N THR A 92 10.85 26.17 6.33
CA THR A 92 10.27 24.82 6.25
C THR A 92 10.15 24.18 7.65
N TYR A 93 10.43 24.90 8.73
CA TYR A 93 10.43 24.35 10.09
C TYR A 93 9.05 24.48 10.76
N PRO A 94 8.46 23.39 11.32
CA PRO A 94 7.11 23.38 11.88
C PRO A 94 7.07 23.96 13.30
N HIS A 95 7.35 25.27 13.43
CA HIS A 95 7.49 25.97 14.71
C HIS A 95 6.30 25.77 15.65
N ARG A 96 5.05 25.96 15.18
CA ARG A 96 3.88 25.87 16.06
C ARG A 96 3.71 24.47 16.64
N ILE A 97 3.92 23.43 15.83
CA ILE A 97 3.86 22.03 16.28
C ILE A 97 4.97 21.76 17.31
N LEU A 98 6.22 22.10 17.00
CA LEU A 98 7.37 21.75 17.84
C LEU A 98 7.47 22.59 19.13
N PHE A 99 6.98 23.82 19.11
CA PHE A 99 6.96 24.69 20.29
C PHE A 99 5.65 24.58 21.09
N GLY A 100 4.71 23.73 20.66
CA GLY A 100 3.42 23.55 21.34
C GLY A 100 2.58 24.82 21.37
N MET A 101 2.66 25.64 20.33
CA MET A 101 1.93 26.90 20.23
C MET A 101 0.47 26.67 19.83
N GLU A 102 -0.39 27.62 20.19
CA GLU A 102 -1.76 27.67 19.67
C GLU A 102 -1.79 27.63 18.14
N GLY A 103 -2.77 26.95 17.55
CA GLY A 103 -2.89 26.80 16.09
C GLY A 103 -1.91 25.82 15.44
N ALA A 104 -1.23 24.96 16.21
CA ALA A 104 -0.45 23.84 15.65
C ALA A 104 -1.32 22.97 14.72
N GLY A 105 -0.84 22.72 13.50
CA GLY A 105 -1.63 22.00 12.48
C GLY A 105 -2.44 22.92 11.54
N GLN A 106 -2.52 24.21 11.84
CA GLN A 106 -3.40 25.17 11.12
C GLN A 106 -2.61 26.21 10.31
N ASP A 107 -1.28 26.18 10.38
CA ASP A 107 -0.35 27.11 9.71
C ASP A 107 0.25 26.53 8.42
N GLY A 108 -0.38 25.50 7.85
CA GLY A 108 0.10 24.80 6.66
C GLY A 108 1.09 23.67 6.95
N PHE A 109 1.43 23.42 8.22
CA PHE A 109 2.20 22.26 8.64
C PHE A 109 1.32 21.20 9.32
N PRO A 110 1.41 19.91 8.94
CA PRO A 110 2.03 19.44 7.71
C PRO A 110 1.27 19.90 6.46
N ARG A 111 1.98 20.05 5.35
CA ARG A 111 1.36 20.26 4.03
C ARG A 111 0.65 18.96 3.65
N LYS A 112 -0.68 19.05 3.53
CA LYS A 112 -1.51 17.92 3.11
C LYS A 112 -1.14 17.46 1.70
N THR A 113 -1.19 16.15 1.49
CA THR A 113 -1.17 15.52 0.16
C THR A 113 -2.56 14.96 -0.14
N ALA A 114 -2.78 14.53 -1.38
CA ALA A 114 -3.92 13.66 -1.67
C ALA A 114 -3.78 12.33 -0.91
N ASP A 115 -4.86 11.58 -0.83
CA ASP A 115 -4.83 10.19 -0.37
C ASP A 115 -3.98 9.34 -1.31
N SER A 116 -3.33 8.33 -0.75
CA SER A 116 -2.48 7.41 -1.50
C SER A 116 -3.24 6.11 -1.74
N PHE A 117 -3.09 5.56 -2.94
CA PHE A 117 -3.73 4.31 -3.33
C PHE A 117 -2.69 3.38 -3.91
N ILE A 118 -2.65 2.15 -3.41
CA ILE A 118 -1.90 1.04 -3.96
C ILE A 118 -2.93 0.01 -4.39
N GLY A 119 -2.98 -0.32 -5.68
CA GLY A 119 -3.96 -1.26 -6.22
C GLY A 119 -3.78 -2.70 -5.70
N SER A 120 -4.65 -3.56 -6.23
CA SER A 120 -4.56 -5.02 -6.05
C SER A 120 -3.49 -5.61 -6.97
N ASP A 121 -2.94 -6.79 -6.60
CA ASP A 121 -1.87 -7.48 -7.35
C ASP A 121 -0.61 -6.60 -7.58
N VAL A 122 -0.34 -5.66 -6.67
CA VAL A 122 0.86 -4.80 -6.78
C VAL A 122 2.05 -5.52 -6.17
N TYR A 123 3.17 -5.50 -6.87
CA TYR A 123 4.46 -5.96 -6.35
C TYR A 123 5.40 -4.80 -6.03
N LEU A 124 5.54 -4.49 -4.73
CA LEU A 124 6.56 -3.55 -4.23
C LEU A 124 7.82 -4.31 -3.83
N ASN A 125 8.93 -4.11 -4.55
CA ASN A 125 10.20 -4.74 -4.18
C ASN A 125 10.90 -4.03 -3.02
N HIS A 126 12.00 -4.64 -2.56
CA HIS A 126 12.79 -4.21 -1.42
C HIS A 126 13.20 -2.73 -1.52
N GLY A 127 13.04 -1.98 -0.42
CA GLY A 127 13.55 -0.61 -0.28
C GLY A 127 12.88 0.42 -1.20
N VAL A 128 11.71 0.11 -1.77
CA VAL A 128 10.91 1.08 -2.54
C VAL A 128 10.44 2.21 -1.63
N ILE A 129 10.51 3.45 -2.11
CA ILE A 129 9.97 4.63 -1.42
C ILE A 129 8.78 5.18 -2.18
N VAL A 130 7.63 5.27 -1.53
CA VAL A 130 6.38 5.81 -2.08
C VAL A 130 6.05 7.13 -1.40
N HIS A 131 6.04 8.22 -2.18
CA HIS A 131 5.61 9.54 -1.69
C HIS A 131 4.09 9.60 -1.48
N GLY A 132 3.65 10.43 -0.54
CA GLY A 132 2.23 10.64 -0.26
C GLY A 132 1.48 11.31 -1.41
N GLY A 133 0.27 10.84 -1.68
CA GLY A 133 -0.64 11.35 -2.68
C GLY A 133 -0.44 10.79 -4.08
N VAL A 134 0.17 9.61 -4.20
CA VAL A 134 0.32 8.89 -5.47
C VAL A 134 -0.65 7.71 -5.56
N ARG A 135 -1.08 7.41 -6.78
CA ARG A 135 -1.82 6.20 -7.15
C ARG A 135 -0.87 5.20 -7.83
N ILE A 136 -0.73 4.02 -7.27
CA ILE A 136 -0.09 2.86 -7.91
C ILE A 136 -1.20 1.96 -8.44
N GLY A 137 -1.27 1.81 -9.77
CA GLY A 137 -2.28 1.01 -10.45
C GLY A 137 -2.22 -0.49 -10.12
N HIS A 138 -3.33 -1.16 -10.38
CA HIS A 138 -3.48 -2.61 -10.21
C HIS A 138 -2.44 -3.36 -11.04
N GLY A 139 -1.91 -4.46 -10.51
CA GLY A 139 -0.93 -5.28 -11.22
C GLY A 139 0.43 -4.61 -11.43
N ALA A 140 0.70 -3.41 -10.91
CA ALA A 140 1.96 -2.73 -11.12
C ALA A 140 3.13 -3.44 -10.43
N CYS A 141 4.32 -3.43 -11.05
CA CYS A 141 5.55 -3.96 -10.47
C CYS A 141 6.57 -2.84 -10.28
N ILE A 142 7.02 -2.65 -9.05
CA ILE A 142 7.95 -1.59 -8.68
C ILE A 142 9.30 -2.21 -8.37
N GLY A 143 10.32 -1.84 -9.14
CA GLY A 143 11.69 -2.34 -8.96
C GLY A 143 12.33 -1.89 -7.65
N SER A 144 13.28 -2.67 -7.14
CA SER A 144 13.94 -2.41 -5.85
C SER A 144 14.58 -1.03 -5.80
N GLY A 145 14.47 -0.35 -4.65
CA GLY A 145 15.06 0.97 -4.43
C GLY A 145 14.43 2.12 -5.25
N ALA A 146 13.34 1.88 -5.98
CA ALA A 146 12.69 2.92 -6.77
C ALA A 146 12.03 3.98 -5.87
N VAL A 147 12.03 5.23 -6.32
CA VAL A 147 11.35 6.36 -5.64
C VAL A 147 10.16 6.82 -6.46
N ILE A 148 8.96 6.51 -5.98
CA ILE A 148 7.68 6.82 -6.62
C ILE A 148 7.26 8.22 -6.19
N THR A 149 7.30 9.14 -7.15
CA THR A 149 6.94 10.56 -6.97
C THR A 149 5.72 10.98 -7.78
N LYS A 150 5.19 10.08 -8.62
CA LYS A 150 4.04 10.29 -9.50
C LYS A 150 3.24 8.98 -9.60
N ASP A 151 2.02 9.10 -10.09
CA ASP A 151 1.16 7.94 -10.33
C ASP A 151 1.81 6.92 -11.28
N VAL A 152 1.59 5.64 -10.97
CA VAL A 152 2.03 4.49 -11.74
C VAL A 152 0.82 3.88 -12.45
N PRO A 153 0.84 3.73 -13.78
CA PRO A 153 -0.26 3.10 -14.51
C PRO A 153 -0.47 1.63 -14.11
N ASP A 154 -1.68 1.14 -14.34
CA ASP A 154 -2.03 -0.27 -14.16
C ASP A 154 -1.12 -1.17 -15.01
N TYR A 155 -0.68 -2.28 -14.43
CA TYR A 155 0.23 -3.28 -15.02
C TYR A 155 1.58 -2.72 -15.51
N ALA A 156 1.95 -1.50 -15.13
CA ALA A 156 3.25 -0.94 -15.46
C ALA A 156 4.36 -1.57 -14.60
N VAL A 157 5.52 -1.77 -15.22
CA VAL A 157 6.78 -2.07 -14.56
C VAL A 157 7.60 -0.79 -14.49
N VAL A 158 7.94 -0.33 -13.28
CA VAL A 158 8.68 0.93 -13.09
C VAL A 158 9.93 0.73 -12.25
N GLY A 159 10.90 1.63 -12.42
CA GLY A 159 12.12 1.63 -11.60
C GLY A 159 12.90 2.94 -11.68
N GLY A 160 13.86 3.12 -10.77
CA GLY A 160 14.77 4.27 -10.74
C GLY A 160 14.40 5.38 -9.75
N VAL A 161 15.21 6.43 -9.74
CA VAL A 161 15.08 7.61 -8.86
C VAL A 161 15.24 8.89 -9.69
N PRO A 162 14.15 9.61 -10.03
CA PRO A 162 12.75 9.22 -9.82
C PRO A 162 12.36 8.03 -10.69
N ALA A 163 11.36 7.26 -10.24
CA ALA A 163 10.88 6.09 -10.97
C ALA A 163 10.28 6.47 -12.33
N LYS A 164 10.54 5.65 -13.34
CA LYS A 164 9.98 5.78 -14.69
C LYS A 164 9.42 4.43 -15.15
N VAL A 165 8.42 4.48 -16.03
CA VAL A 165 7.91 3.29 -16.72
C VAL A 165 9.02 2.70 -17.59
N ILE A 166 9.29 1.41 -17.37
CA ILE A 166 10.25 0.60 -18.15
C ILE A 166 9.50 -0.13 -19.26
N ARG A 167 8.39 -0.78 -18.92
CA ARG A 167 7.49 -1.51 -19.82
C ARG A 167 6.15 -1.76 -19.15
N TYR A 168 5.22 -2.35 -19.88
CA TYR A 168 4.00 -2.95 -19.30
C TYR A 168 4.17 -4.47 -19.16
N ARG A 169 3.39 -5.09 -18.27
CA ARG A 169 3.35 -6.56 -18.12
C ARG A 169 2.74 -7.23 -19.35
N PHE A 170 1.68 -6.64 -19.91
CA PHE A 170 0.81 -7.24 -20.94
C PHE A 170 0.48 -6.23 -22.05
N SER A 171 -0.24 -6.67 -23.09
CA SER A 171 -0.75 -5.77 -24.14
C SER A 171 -1.85 -4.83 -23.59
N PRO A 172 -2.11 -3.69 -24.24
CA PRO A 172 -3.19 -2.79 -23.83
C PRO A 172 -4.56 -3.47 -23.73
N GLU A 173 -4.88 -4.36 -24.68
CA GLU A 173 -6.15 -5.09 -24.75
C GLU A 173 -6.27 -6.11 -23.61
N GLN A 174 -5.17 -6.79 -23.29
CA GLN A 174 -5.11 -7.70 -22.14
C GLN A 174 -5.26 -6.94 -20.82
N ILE A 175 -4.62 -5.78 -20.69
CA ILE A 175 -4.74 -4.92 -19.51
C ILE A 175 -6.18 -4.48 -19.31
N GLU A 176 -6.84 -3.99 -20.36
CA GLU A 176 -8.24 -3.59 -20.32
C GLU A 176 -9.14 -4.75 -19.89
N ALA A 177 -8.98 -5.93 -20.49
CA ALA A 177 -9.74 -7.12 -20.11
C ALA A 177 -9.50 -7.53 -18.66
N LEU A 178 -8.25 -7.52 -18.18
CA LEU A 178 -7.93 -7.89 -16.81
C LEU A 178 -8.48 -6.89 -15.77
N LEU A 179 -8.52 -5.60 -16.11
CA LEU A 179 -9.14 -4.57 -15.27
C LEU A 179 -10.66 -4.72 -15.20
N GLU A 180 -11.31 -5.12 -16.29
CA GLU A 180 -12.74 -5.45 -16.31
C GLU A 180 -13.03 -6.74 -15.51
N ILE A 181 -12.15 -7.73 -15.62
CA ILE A 181 -12.26 -9.02 -14.94
C ILE A 181 -12.15 -8.87 -13.42
N ALA A 182 -11.23 -8.02 -12.97
CA ALA A 182 -10.97 -7.71 -11.56
C ALA A 182 -10.97 -8.96 -10.66
N TRP A 183 -10.13 -9.95 -11.01
CA TRP A 183 -10.15 -11.28 -10.37
C TRP A 183 -9.89 -11.23 -8.86
N TRP A 184 -9.20 -10.19 -8.38
CA TRP A 184 -8.97 -9.95 -6.96
C TRP A 184 -10.25 -9.71 -6.16
N ASP A 185 -11.38 -9.36 -6.80
CA ASP A 185 -12.68 -9.18 -6.15
C ASP A 185 -13.51 -10.48 -6.12
N TRP A 186 -13.00 -11.60 -6.65
CA TRP A 186 -13.72 -12.87 -6.68
C TRP A 186 -13.74 -13.55 -5.30
N PRO A 187 -14.73 -14.41 -5.01
CA PRO A 187 -14.70 -15.25 -3.82
C PRO A 187 -13.47 -16.17 -3.80
N GLU A 188 -12.90 -16.40 -2.60
CA GLU A 188 -11.60 -17.07 -2.45
C GLU A 188 -11.58 -18.49 -3.05
N ASP A 189 -12.67 -19.24 -2.95
CA ASP A 189 -12.81 -20.57 -3.53
C ASP A 189 -12.73 -20.54 -5.07
N GLU A 190 -13.27 -19.50 -5.70
CA GLU A 190 -13.15 -19.29 -7.14
C GLU A 190 -11.72 -18.91 -7.54
N VAL A 191 -11.07 -18.04 -6.77
CA VAL A 191 -9.65 -17.68 -6.99
C VAL A 191 -8.79 -18.94 -6.90
N ARG A 192 -9.02 -19.79 -5.89
CA ARG A 192 -8.32 -21.07 -5.70
C ARG A 192 -8.54 -22.00 -6.90
N ALA A 193 -9.76 -22.09 -7.42
CA ALA A 193 -10.05 -22.89 -8.60
C ALA A 193 -9.30 -22.36 -9.84
N ALA A 194 -9.19 -21.04 -9.99
CA ALA A 194 -8.53 -20.39 -11.12
C ALA A 194 -6.99 -20.38 -11.05
N VAL A 195 -6.38 -20.78 -9.92
CA VAL A 195 -4.90 -20.78 -9.72
C VAL A 195 -4.12 -21.38 -10.88
N PRO A 196 -4.50 -22.52 -11.49
CA PRO A 196 -3.74 -23.08 -12.61
C PRO A 196 -3.60 -22.13 -13.81
N LEU A 197 -4.59 -21.26 -14.05
CA LEU A 197 -4.54 -20.24 -15.09
C LEU A 197 -3.91 -18.94 -14.58
N LEU A 198 -4.22 -18.52 -13.35
CA LEU A 198 -3.60 -17.34 -12.72
C LEU A 198 -2.07 -17.45 -12.60
N ALA A 199 -1.56 -18.66 -12.40
CA ALA A 199 -0.13 -18.96 -12.31
C ALA A 199 0.48 -19.42 -13.65
N SER A 200 -0.20 -19.18 -14.77
CA SER A 200 0.26 -19.53 -16.12
C SER A 200 0.71 -18.30 -16.91
N GLU A 201 1.46 -18.52 -17.99
CA GLU A 201 1.78 -17.48 -18.98
C GLU A 201 0.67 -17.28 -20.02
N ASP A 202 -0.37 -18.12 -20.02
CA ASP A 202 -1.49 -18.06 -20.97
C ASP A 202 -2.55 -17.02 -20.53
N ILE A 203 -2.23 -15.75 -20.75
CA ILE A 203 -3.09 -14.62 -20.37
C ILE A 203 -4.42 -14.66 -21.12
N ASP A 204 -4.41 -15.03 -22.40
CA ASP A 204 -5.62 -15.08 -23.21
C ASP A 204 -6.52 -16.26 -22.79
N GLY A 205 -5.92 -17.40 -22.42
CA GLY A 205 -6.63 -18.53 -21.82
C GLY A 205 -7.30 -18.16 -20.50
N PHE A 206 -6.61 -17.42 -19.63
CA PHE A 206 -7.21 -16.88 -18.40
C PHE A 206 -8.36 -15.91 -18.69
N ILE A 207 -8.19 -14.98 -19.64
CA ILE A 207 -9.25 -14.02 -20.02
C ILE A 207 -10.48 -14.75 -20.57
N ALA A 208 -10.29 -15.75 -21.41
CA ALA A 208 -11.39 -16.57 -21.93
C ALA A 208 -12.15 -17.28 -20.79
N TYR A 209 -11.42 -17.91 -19.88
CA TYR A 209 -11.98 -18.55 -18.69
C TYR A 209 -12.79 -17.58 -17.81
N ALA A 210 -12.23 -16.40 -17.55
CA ALA A 210 -12.87 -15.37 -16.71
C ALA A 210 -14.17 -14.85 -17.33
N ARG A 211 -14.20 -14.66 -18.66
CA ARG A 211 -15.40 -14.26 -19.40
C ARG A 211 -16.47 -15.34 -19.38
N GLU A 212 -16.10 -16.61 -19.53
CA GLU A 212 -17.02 -17.75 -19.37
C GLU A 212 -17.62 -17.76 -17.95
N ARG A 213 -16.80 -17.54 -16.92
CA ARG A 213 -17.24 -17.43 -15.52
C ARG A 213 -18.26 -16.32 -15.31
N GLN A 214 -17.99 -15.12 -15.84
CA GLN A 214 -18.91 -13.98 -15.72
C GLN A 214 -20.25 -14.24 -16.43
N ALA A 215 -20.22 -14.88 -17.60
CA ALA A 215 -21.43 -15.22 -18.35
C ALA A 215 -22.26 -16.33 -17.68
N ALA A 216 -21.60 -17.32 -17.06
CA ALA A 216 -22.27 -18.46 -16.44
C ALA A 216 -22.83 -18.16 -15.03
N GLY A 217 -22.32 -17.12 -14.35
CA GLY A 217 -22.66 -16.84 -12.95
C GLY A 217 -22.18 -17.92 -11.97
N ALA A 218 -21.26 -18.79 -12.40
CA ALA A 218 -20.69 -19.90 -11.65
C ALA A 218 -19.25 -20.18 -12.14
N VAL A 219 -18.45 -20.84 -11.29
CA VAL A 219 -17.04 -21.18 -11.57
C VAL A 219 -16.95 -22.32 -12.59
N PRO A 220 -16.45 -22.09 -13.82
CA PRO A 220 -16.15 -23.17 -14.74
C PRO A 220 -14.88 -23.91 -14.29
N ALA A 221 -14.72 -25.17 -14.72
CA ALA A 221 -13.46 -25.88 -14.50
C ALA A 221 -12.35 -25.27 -15.38
N PRO A 222 -11.15 -24.98 -14.84
CA PRO A 222 -10.04 -24.47 -15.64
C PRO A 222 -9.64 -25.51 -16.69
N LYS A 223 -9.57 -25.11 -17.96
CA LYS A 223 -8.99 -25.93 -19.03
C LYS A 223 -7.54 -25.51 -19.18
N VAL A 224 -6.65 -26.17 -18.46
CA VAL A 224 -5.20 -25.93 -18.57
C VAL A 224 -4.71 -26.68 -19.81
N GLY A 225 -4.19 -25.96 -20.81
CA GLY A 225 -3.41 -26.60 -21.89
C GLY A 225 -2.09 -27.12 -21.33
N ASP A 226 -1.46 -28.11 -21.99
CA ASP A 226 -0.20 -28.73 -21.56
C ASP A 226 0.95 -27.70 -21.48
N ALA A 227 1.02 -26.91 -20.41
CA ALA A 227 2.08 -25.95 -20.17
C ALA A 227 3.23 -26.63 -19.42
N VAL A 228 4.29 -26.92 -20.18
CA VAL A 228 5.57 -27.41 -19.68
C VAL A 228 6.24 -26.28 -18.92
N TYR A 229 6.42 -26.44 -17.61
CA TYR A 229 7.32 -25.56 -16.85
C TYR A 229 8.75 -25.70 -17.40
N SER A 230 9.34 -24.62 -17.89
CA SER A 230 10.78 -24.51 -18.18
C SER A 230 11.48 -23.62 -17.16
#